data_AF-A0A429WQE0-F1
#
_entry.id   AF-A0A429WQE0-F1
#
_cell.length_a   1.000
_cell.length_b   1.000
_cell.length_c   1.000
_cell.angle_alpha   90.00
_cell.angle_beta   90.00
_cell.angle_gamma   90.00
#
_symmetry.space_group_name_H-M   'P 1'
#
loop_
_entity.id
_entity.type
_entity.pdbx_description
1 polymer ?
#
loop_
_entity_poly.entity_id
_entity_poly.type
_entity_poly.pdbx_seq_one_letter_code
_entity_poly.pdbx_strand_id
1 'polypeptide(L)'
;METIINEAKTLIGSLGTYARLIVVGVWFPGFLLFCEVGSLYFRFFGPVDEGLLSYIAERIKDFDSAVMSGLLGVLVLAISIATGYVSRDLAFAISDLWLRKGWRPTRKLSVIYADIRRVHGDSKVDDVAANYPVFRLATSGVGPAPLPRLPDSYVREFCKQWLRLRAPSLNTEGLEIEINMVIGLVMPVALAAAVFLGFVSGWLCFVLAGASIAAATFMMYRIVWARTIETEQAMTNFLFAHWEGLATASAATPS
;
A
#
# COMPACT_ATOMS: atom_id res chain seq x y z
N MET A 1 -23.27 30.99 5.49
CA MET A 1 -23.31 30.10 6.68
C MET A 1 -23.36 28.63 6.26
N GLU A 2 -24.20 28.25 5.29
CA GLU A 2 -24.21 26.89 4.70
C GLU A 2 -22.88 26.49 4.01
N THR A 3 -22.19 27.43 3.36
CA THR A 3 -20.87 27.22 2.75
C THR A 3 -19.80 26.81 3.77
N ILE A 4 -19.72 27.52 4.90
CA ILE A 4 -18.77 27.23 5.99
C ILE A 4 -19.07 25.87 6.65
N ILE A 5 -20.35 25.52 6.80
CA ILE A 5 -20.76 24.22 7.35
C ILE A 5 -20.39 23.08 6.38
N ASN A 6 -20.54 23.30 5.07
CA ASN A 6 -20.16 22.31 4.06
C ASN A 6 -18.63 22.15 3.95
N GLU A 7 -17.87 23.24 4.03
CA GLU A 7 -16.41 23.21 4.10
C GLU A 7 -15.91 22.48 5.35
N ALA A 8 -16.48 22.78 6.52
CA ALA A 8 -16.15 22.10 7.78
C ALA A 8 -16.48 20.60 7.73
N LYS A 9 -17.62 20.20 7.15
CA LYS A 9 -17.96 18.78 6.94
C LYS A 9 -16.98 18.09 6.00
N THR A 10 -16.56 18.77 4.93
CA THR A 10 -15.59 18.24 3.97
C THR A 10 -14.22 18.06 4.63
N LEU A 11 -13.82 19.02 5.48
CA LEU A 11 -12.56 19.00 6.21
C LEU A 11 -12.53 17.95 7.33
N ILE A 12 -13.64 17.76 8.06
CA ILE A 12 -13.78 16.69 9.05
C ILE A 12 -13.81 15.32 8.36
N GLY A 13 -14.52 15.20 7.22
CA GLY A 13 -14.56 13.98 6.42
C GLY A 13 -13.18 13.58 5.87
N SER A 14 -12.40 14.56 5.41
CA SER A 14 -11.04 14.33 4.94
C SER A 14 -10.10 13.96 6.10
N LEU A 15 -10.14 14.70 7.22
CA LEU A 15 -9.39 14.38 8.44
C LEU A 15 -9.66 12.96 8.95
N GLY A 16 -10.93 12.54 9.01
CA GLY A 16 -11.30 11.19 9.42
C GLY A 16 -10.75 10.11 8.47
N THR A 17 -10.73 10.39 7.17
CA THR A 17 -10.16 9.48 6.16
C THR A 17 -8.63 9.38 6.31
N TYR A 18 -7.94 10.51 6.48
CA TYR A 18 -6.48 10.52 6.72
C TYR A 18 -6.11 9.86 8.05
N ALA A 19 -6.86 10.14 9.12
CA ALA A 19 -6.63 9.50 10.41
C ALA A 19 -6.81 7.99 10.31
N ARG A 20 -7.86 7.51 9.62
CA ARG A 20 -8.07 6.07 9.37
C ARG A 20 -6.93 5.45 8.58
N LEU A 21 -6.41 6.14 7.57
CA LEU A 21 -5.26 5.69 6.78
C LEU A 21 -4.00 5.55 7.65
N ILE A 22 -3.71 6.52 8.52
CA ILE A 22 -2.54 6.47 9.40
C ILE A 22 -2.71 5.37 10.45
N VAL A 23 -3.89 5.28 11.08
CA VAL A 23 -4.16 4.30 12.12
C VAL A 23 -4.09 2.88 11.56
N VAL A 24 -4.81 2.59 10.47
CA VAL A 24 -4.92 1.24 9.91
C VAL A 24 -3.70 0.86 9.07
N GLY A 25 -3.14 1.81 8.32
CA GLY A 25 -2.05 1.55 7.38
C GLY A 25 -0.65 1.66 7.98
N VAL A 26 -0.49 2.30 9.15
CA VAL A 26 0.85 2.55 9.73
C VAL A 26 0.90 2.21 11.22
N TRP A 27 0.10 2.89 12.05
CA TRP A 27 0.23 2.75 13.50
C TRP A 27 -0.13 1.34 13.99
N PHE A 28 -1.29 0.82 13.60
CA PHE A 28 -1.75 -0.49 14.05
C PHE A 28 -0.81 -1.63 13.61
N PRO A 29 -0.39 -1.74 12.34
CA PRO A 29 0.60 -2.75 11.95
C PRO A 29 1.96 -2.55 12.64
N GLY A 30 2.38 -1.30 12.83
CA GLY A 30 3.62 -0.99 13.54
C GLY A 30 3.57 -1.37 15.02
N PHE A 31 2.42 -1.21 15.68
CA PHE A 31 2.19 -1.66 17.05
C PHE A 31 2.20 -3.20 17.15
N LEU A 32 1.61 -3.90 16.18
CA LEU A 32 1.70 -5.37 16.11
C LEU A 32 3.15 -5.83 16.02
N LEU A 33 3.94 -5.26 15.11
CA LEU A 33 5.36 -5.58 14.99
C LEU A 33 6.14 -5.27 16.27
N PHE A 34 5.87 -4.13 16.91
CA PHE A 34 6.48 -3.80 18.19
C PHE A 34 6.19 -4.88 19.24
N CYS A 35 4.94 -5.35 19.32
CA CYS A 35 4.55 -6.41 20.25
C CYS A 35 5.20 -7.75 19.89
N GLU A 36 5.23 -8.13 18.62
CA GLU A 36 5.80 -9.41 18.15
C GLU A 36 7.32 -9.45 18.36
N VAL A 37 8.05 -8.40 17.94
CA VAL A 37 9.50 -8.28 18.14
C VAL A 37 9.83 -8.24 19.62
N GLY A 38 9.11 -7.44 20.41
CA GLY A 38 9.34 -7.38 21.85
C GLY A 38 9.03 -8.71 22.55
N SER A 39 7.98 -9.42 22.15
CA SER A 39 7.67 -10.76 22.69
C SER A 39 8.78 -11.76 22.37
N LEU A 40 9.28 -11.79 21.13
CA LEU A 40 10.41 -12.64 20.75
C LEU A 40 11.67 -12.27 21.53
N TYR A 41 11.97 -10.98 21.69
CA TYR A 41 13.12 -10.54 22.47
C TYR A 41 13.06 -11.04 23.91
N PHE A 42 11.93 -10.86 24.61
CA PHE A 42 11.77 -11.34 25.98
C PHE A 42 11.82 -12.87 26.07
N ARG A 43 11.27 -13.58 25.09
CA ARG A 43 11.32 -15.05 25.04
C ARG A 43 12.73 -15.63 24.98
N PHE A 44 13.62 -14.97 24.24
CA PHE A 44 14.98 -15.46 23.97
C PHE A 44 16.05 -14.84 24.87
N PHE A 45 15.86 -13.60 25.31
CA PHE A 45 16.87 -12.82 26.04
C PHE A 45 16.36 -12.23 27.36
N GLY A 46 15.05 -12.25 27.59
CA GLY A 46 14.43 -11.72 28.81
C GLY A 46 14.30 -12.77 29.92
N PRO A 47 13.86 -12.34 31.12
CA PRO A 47 13.48 -13.26 32.19
C PRO A 47 12.34 -14.17 31.68
N VAL A 48 12.47 -15.49 31.88
CA VAL A 48 11.55 -16.50 31.33
C VAL A 48 10.10 -16.31 31.80
N ASP A 49 9.91 -15.61 32.92
CA ASP A 49 8.62 -15.42 33.58
C ASP A 49 7.95 -14.05 33.28
N GLU A 50 8.62 -13.15 32.55
CA GLU A 50 8.13 -11.78 32.29
C GLU A 50 7.88 -11.54 30.79
N GLY A 51 6.61 -11.34 30.41
CA GLY A 51 6.24 -10.90 29.06
C GLY A 51 6.45 -9.39 28.87
N LEU A 52 6.65 -8.93 27.63
CA LEU A 52 6.88 -7.52 27.26
C LEU A 52 5.87 -6.56 27.93
N LEU A 53 4.58 -6.87 27.85
CA LEU A 53 3.52 -6.01 28.39
C LEU A 53 3.50 -6.02 29.92
N SER A 54 3.78 -7.17 30.54
CA SER A 54 3.88 -7.27 32.00
C SER A 54 5.08 -6.47 32.52
N TYR A 55 6.23 -6.58 31.86
CA TYR A 55 7.42 -5.79 32.18
C TYR A 55 7.15 -4.29 32.06
N ILE A 56 6.53 -3.84 30.95
CA ILE A 56 6.18 -2.43 30.76
C ILE A 56 5.19 -1.98 31.84
N ALA A 57 4.14 -2.77 32.13
CA ALA A 57 3.13 -2.42 33.12
C ALA A 57 3.69 -2.36 34.55
N GLU A 58 4.62 -3.23 34.90
CA GLU A 58 5.29 -3.24 36.19
C GLU A 58 6.22 -2.02 36.33
N ARG A 59 7.02 -1.72 35.30
CA ARG A 59 7.86 -0.52 35.29
C ARG A 59 7.07 0.77 35.32
N ILE A 60 5.88 0.82 34.73
CA ILE A 60 4.99 1.98 34.83
C ILE A 60 4.58 2.26 36.28
N LYS A 61 4.36 1.21 37.10
CA LYS A 61 4.01 1.38 38.52
C LYS A 61 5.15 1.96 39.34
N ASP A 62 6.40 1.72 38.94
CA ASP A 62 7.59 2.29 39.58
C ASP A 62 7.69 3.81 39.33
N PHE A 63 7.05 4.33 38.27
CA PHE A 63 7.01 5.76 37.97
C PHE A 63 5.81 6.42 38.66
N ASP A 64 6.02 6.99 39.84
CA ASP A 64 5.01 7.74 40.62
C ASP A 64 4.64 9.12 40.01
N SER A 65 4.76 9.25 38.69
CA SER A 65 4.56 10.51 37.96
C SER A 65 3.81 10.26 36.65
N ALA A 66 2.62 10.85 36.56
CA ALA A 66 1.80 10.86 35.35
C ALA A 66 2.56 11.38 34.11
N VAL A 67 3.56 12.24 34.32
CA VAL A 67 4.43 12.76 33.25
C VAL A 67 5.29 11.67 32.64
N MET A 68 5.89 10.80 33.45
CA MET A 68 6.75 9.72 32.97
C MET A 68 5.95 8.63 32.26
N SER A 69 4.79 8.27 32.80
CA SER A 69 3.86 7.33 32.15
C SER A 69 3.34 7.89 30.82
N GLY A 70 3.06 9.19 30.75
CA GLY A 70 2.70 9.88 29.52
C GLY A 70 3.82 9.84 28.48
N LEU A 71 5.06 10.14 28.88
CA LEU A 71 6.24 10.08 28.00
C LEU A 71 6.48 8.67 27.46
N LEU A 72 6.32 7.64 28.30
CA LEU A 72 6.44 6.25 27.87
C LEU A 72 5.35 5.87 26.85
N GLY A 73 4.11 6.31 27.08
CA GLY A 73 3.01 6.12 26.14
C GLY A 73 3.30 6.77 24.78
N VAL A 74 3.79 8.02 24.78
CA VAL A 74 4.22 8.73 23.57
C VAL A 74 5.38 8.01 22.88
N LEU A 75 6.33 7.47 23.63
CA LEU A 75 7.46 6.71 23.08
C LEU A 75 7.00 5.43 22.39
N VAL A 76 6.11 4.64 23.02
CA VAL A 76 5.53 3.43 22.41
C VAL A 76 4.76 3.78 21.14
N LEU A 77 3.99 4.88 21.16
CA LEU A 77 3.28 5.39 19.99
C LEU A 77 4.25 5.75 18.86
N ALA A 78 5.31 6.50 19.18
CA ALA A 78 6.32 6.94 18.22
C ALA A 78 7.08 5.75 17.60
N ILE A 79 7.51 4.79 18.42
CA ILE A 79 8.18 3.57 17.94
C ILE A 79 7.23 2.75 17.07
N SER A 80 5.96 2.63 17.45
CA SER A 80 4.95 1.92 16.63
C SER A 80 4.78 2.58 15.27
N ILE A 81 4.66 3.91 15.20
CA ILE A 81 4.57 4.64 13.92
C ILE A 81 5.83 4.44 13.08
N ALA A 82 7.02 4.59 13.67
CA ALA A 82 8.29 4.42 12.97
C ALA A 82 8.43 2.99 12.41
N THR A 83 8.13 1.98 13.23
CA THR A 83 8.16 0.57 12.83
C THR A 83 7.13 0.28 11.74
N GLY A 84 5.95 0.89 11.82
CA GLY A 84 4.90 0.81 10.80
C GLY A 84 5.35 1.33 9.44
N TYR A 85 6.04 2.48 9.39
CA TYR A 85 6.58 3.02 8.14
C TYR A 85 7.69 2.13 7.57
N VAL A 86 8.63 1.69 8.40
CA VAL A 86 9.72 0.78 7.97
C VAL A 86 9.15 -0.53 7.41
N SER A 87 8.18 -1.11 8.10
CA SER A 87 7.45 -2.31 7.66
C SER A 87 6.82 -2.11 6.29
N ARG A 88 6.10 -1.00 6.12
CA ARG A 88 5.41 -0.67 4.88
C ARG A 88 6.39 -0.53 3.72
N ASP A 89 7.50 0.18 3.94
CA ASP A 89 8.54 0.39 2.93
C ASP A 89 9.24 -0.92 2.55
N LEU A 90 9.49 -1.79 3.52
CA LEU A 90 10.03 -3.13 3.28
C LEU A 90 9.05 -4.00 2.48
N ALA A 91 7.76 -3.97 2.82
CA ALA A 91 6.73 -4.68 2.08
C ALA A 91 6.58 -4.15 0.64
N PHE A 92 6.71 -2.84 0.42
CA PHE A 92 6.80 -2.26 -0.92
C PHE A 92 8.03 -2.73 -1.69
N ALA A 93 9.20 -2.77 -1.04
CA ALA A 93 10.42 -3.29 -1.67
C ALA A 93 10.28 -4.77 -2.07
N ILE A 94 9.64 -5.59 -1.24
CA ILE A 94 9.31 -6.99 -1.55
C ILE A 94 8.33 -7.06 -2.73
N SER A 95 7.29 -6.23 -2.75
CA SER A 95 6.33 -6.15 -3.86
C SER A 95 7.01 -5.76 -5.17
N ASP A 96 7.92 -4.79 -5.15
CA ASP A 96 8.68 -4.38 -6.32
C ASP A 96 9.64 -5.47 -6.80
N LEU A 97 10.24 -6.22 -5.89
CA LEU A 97 11.04 -7.41 -6.24
C LEU A 97 10.15 -8.48 -6.91
N TRP A 98 8.96 -8.73 -6.37
CA TRP A 98 7.98 -9.66 -6.93
C TRP A 98 7.60 -9.30 -8.37
N LEU A 99 7.32 -8.01 -8.61
CA LEU A 99 7.01 -7.46 -9.93
C LEU A 99 8.20 -7.57 -10.89
N ARG A 100 9.41 -7.24 -10.44
CA ARG A 100 10.65 -7.37 -11.23
C ARG A 100 10.94 -8.81 -11.63
N LYS A 101 10.64 -9.77 -10.76
CA LYS A 101 10.77 -11.21 -11.04
C LYS A 101 9.67 -11.73 -11.97
N GLY A 102 8.58 -10.98 -12.17
CA GLY A 102 7.46 -11.39 -13.01
C GLY A 102 6.69 -12.58 -12.42
N TRP A 103 6.71 -12.75 -11.10
CA TRP A 103 5.93 -13.81 -10.44
C TRP A 103 4.44 -13.51 -10.56
N ARG A 104 3.63 -14.55 -10.77
CA ARG A 104 2.16 -14.39 -10.83
C ARG A 104 1.67 -13.68 -9.56
N PRO A 105 0.74 -12.73 -9.66
CA PRO A 105 -0.14 -12.43 -10.80
C PRO A 105 0.36 -11.29 -11.71
N THR A 106 1.66 -10.94 -11.66
CA THR A 106 2.22 -9.83 -12.45
C THR A 106 1.92 -10.00 -13.94
N ARG A 107 1.40 -8.95 -14.58
CA ARG A 107 1.27 -8.85 -16.03
C ARG A 107 2.23 -7.78 -16.54
N LYS A 108 2.91 -8.09 -17.65
CA LYS A 108 3.76 -7.10 -18.32
C LYS A 108 2.88 -5.99 -18.89
N LEU A 109 3.35 -4.75 -18.83
CA LEU A 109 2.66 -3.59 -19.41
C LEU A 109 2.27 -3.82 -20.88
N SER A 110 3.14 -4.45 -21.67
CA SER A 110 2.86 -4.79 -23.07
C SER A 110 1.68 -5.74 -23.24
N VAL A 111 1.47 -6.68 -22.30
CA VAL A 111 0.32 -7.59 -22.31
C VAL A 111 -0.96 -6.83 -21.97
N ILE A 112 -0.93 -5.97 -20.95
CA ILE A 112 -2.06 -5.11 -20.60
C ILE A 112 -2.45 -4.23 -21.79
N TYR A 113 -1.47 -3.59 -22.43
CA TYR A 113 -1.70 -2.75 -23.60
C TYR A 113 -2.28 -3.53 -24.78
N ALA A 114 -1.77 -4.73 -25.06
CA ALA A 114 -2.30 -5.61 -26.11
C ALA A 114 -3.75 -6.05 -25.83
N ASP A 115 -4.08 -6.35 -24.57
CA ASP A 115 -5.44 -6.73 -24.19
C ASP A 115 -6.41 -5.55 -24.34
N ILE A 116 -6.01 -4.33 -23.97
CA ILE A 116 -6.80 -3.11 -24.19
C ILE A 116 -7.04 -2.88 -25.69
N ARG A 117 -6.00 -3.02 -26.53
CA ARG A 117 -6.11 -2.93 -27.99
C ARG A 117 -7.08 -3.95 -28.56
N ARG A 118 -7.01 -5.20 -28.08
CA ARG A 118 -7.92 -6.28 -28.48
C ARG A 118 -9.38 -5.97 -28.13
N VAL A 119 -9.64 -5.33 -27.00
CA VAL A 119 -11.02 -5.04 -26.53
C VAL A 119 -11.59 -3.80 -27.20
N HIS A 120 -10.80 -2.73 -27.37
CA HIS A 120 -11.31 -1.42 -27.82
C HIS A 120 -10.97 -1.07 -29.28
N GLY A 121 -10.12 -1.87 -29.93
CA GLY A 121 -9.68 -1.70 -31.31
C GLY A 121 -8.31 -1.02 -31.41
N ASP A 122 -7.42 -1.60 -32.21
CA ASP A 122 -6.03 -1.16 -32.38
C ASP A 122 -5.92 0.32 -32.78
N SER A 123 -6.67 0.75 -33.80
CA SER A 123 -6.59 2.14 -34.31
C SER A 123 -6.94 3.18 -33.25
N LYS A 124 -8.06 2.98 -32.53
CA LYS A 124 -8.53 3.92 -31.49
C LYS A 124 -7.54 4.08 -30.34
N VAL A 125 -6.89 3.00 -29.95
CA VAL A 125 -5.91 3.00 -28.86
C VAL A 125 -4.61 3.63 -29.32
N ASP A 126 -4.12 3.26 -30.51
CA ASP A 126 -2.84 3.74 -31.03
C ASP A 126 -2.90 5.22 -31.41
N ASP A 127 -4.03 5.72 -31.93
CA ASP A 127 -4.22 7.15 -32.25
C ASP A 127 -4.05 8.03 -30.99
N VAL A 128 -4.60 7.59 -29.85
CA VAL A 128 -4.43 8.32 -28.58
C VAL A 128 -3.02 8.13 -28.05
N ALA A 129 -2.51 6.90 -28.01
CA ALA A 129 -1.18 6.59 -27.48
C ALA A 129 -0.05 7.28 -28.24
N ALA A 130 -0.18 7.49 -29.55
CA ALA A 130 0.80 8.19 -30.38
C ALA A 130 1.04 9.65 -29.92
N ASN A 131 0.05 10.30 -29.32
CA ASN A 131 0.15 11.66 -28.81
C ASN A 131 0.94 11.77 -27.50
N TYR A 132 1.23 10.64 -26.84
CA TYR A 132 1.77 10.62 -25.48
C TYR A 132 3.04 9.76 -25.41
N PRO A 133 4.24 10.37 -25.27
CA PRO A 133 5.51 9.64 -25.27
C PRO A 133 5.61 8.52 -24.23
N VAL A 134 4.89 8.61 -23.10
CA VAL A 134 4.92 7.61 -22.03
C VAL A 134 4.43 6.23 -22.50
N PHE A 135 3.51 6.15 -23.47
CA PHE A 135 3.02 4.87 -23.99
C PHE A 135 4.03 4.17 -24.89
N ARG A 136 5.11 4.86 -25.32
CA ARG A 136 6.24 4.19 -25.97
C ARG A 136 6.88 3.15 -25.05
N LEU A 137 6.80 3.32 -23.72
CA LEU A 137 7.26 2.34 -22.74
C LEU A 137 6.45 1.03 -22.76
N ALA A 138 5.21 1.06 -23.26
CA ALA A 138 4.36 -0.12 -23.41
C ALA A 138 4.67 -0.91 -24.68
N THR A 139 5.17 -0.24 -25.72
CA THR A 139 5.41 -0.80 -27.06
C THR A 139 6.87 -1.08 -27.37
N SER A 140 7.80 -0.33 -26.74
CA SER A 140 9.23 -0.57 -26.86
C SER A 140 9.58 -1.85 -26.11
N GLY A 141 9.73 -2.96 -26.83
CA GLY A 141 10.33 -4.20 -26.32
C GLY A 141 11.79 -4.04 -25.86
N VAL A 142 12.31 -2.80 -25.84
CA VAL A 142 13.56 -2.40 -25.23
C VAL A 142 13.45 -2.71 -23.75
N GLY A 143 14.14 -3.76 -23.32
CA GLY A 143 14.30 -4.08 -21.91
C GLY A 143 14.71 -2.83 -21.15
N PRO A 144 14.27 -2.67 -19.89
CA PRO A 144 14.37 -1.39 -19.20
C PRO A 144 15.82 -0.90 -19.30
N ALA A 145 16.03 0.19 -20.05
CA ALA A 145 17.08 1.15 -19.69
C ALA A 145 16.98 1.35 -18.17
N PRO A 146 18.06 1.64 -17.44
CA PRO A 146 18.07 1.58 -15.98
C PRO A 146 17.18 2.69 -15.38
N LEU A 147 15.88 2.48 -15.47
CA LEU A 147 14.85 3.30 -14.89
C LEU A 147 14.79 2.91 -13.42
N PRO A 148 14.74 3.89 -12.51
CA PRO A 148 14.68 3.60 -11.08
C PRO A 148 13.40 2.84 -10.71
N ARG A 149 12.34 2.95 -11.52
CA ARG A 149 11.06 2.26 -11.34
C ARG A 149 10.69 1.42 -12.57
N LEU A 150 9.75 0.50 -12.38
CA LEU A 150 9.22 -0.32 -13.47
C LEU A 150 8.41 0.55 -14.46
N PRO A 151 8.40 0.21 -15.77
CA PRO A 151 7.70 0.98 -16.80
C PRO A 151 6.19 1.18 -16.54
N ASP A 152 5.53 0.17 -15.98
CA ASP A 152 4.11 0.20 -15.60
C ASP A 152 3.79 1.33 -14.61
N SER A 153 4.71 1.60 -13.68
CA SER A 153 4.56 2.64 -12.67
C SER A 153 4.51 4.03 -13.33
N TYR A 154 5.33 4.29 -14.34
CA TYR A 154 5.33 5.59 -15.04
C TYR A 154 4.05 5.81 -15.84
N VAL A 155 3.60 4.79 -16.59
CA VAL A 155 2.36 4.88 -17.37
C VAL A 155 1.16 5.08 -16.44
N ARG A 156 1.08 4.30 -15.35
CA ARG A 156 0.00 4.42 -14.38
C ARG A 156 -0.04 5.80 -13.73
N GLU A 157 1.09 6.30 -13.21
CA GLU A 157 1.13 7.61 -12.56
C GLU A 157 0.80 8.74 -13.53
N PHE A 158 1.28 8.66 -14.77
CA PHE A 158 0.91 9.63 -15.80
C PHE A 158 -0.61 9.65 -16.05
N CYS A 159 -1.21 8.48 -16.27
CA CYS A 159 -2.66 8.38 -16.49
C CYS A 159 -3.44 8.91 -15.29
N LYS A 160 -3.06 8.55 -14.06
CA LYS A 160 -3.73 9.03 -12.83
C LYS A 160 -3.63 10.55 -12.67
N GLN A 161 -2.44 11.13 -12.87
CA GLN A 161 -2.26 12.58 -12.78
C GLN A 161 -3.05 13.33 -13.84
N TRP A 162 -3.06 12.83 -15.08
CA TRP A 162 -3.87 13.41 -16.15
C TRP A 162 -5.36 13.36 -15.81
N LEU A 163 -5.86 12.21 -15.35
CA LEU A 163 -7.26 12.02 -14.95
C LEU A 163 -7.62 12.93 -13.76
N ARG A 164 -6.76 13.06 -12.75
CA ARG A 164 -6.99 13.97 -11.62
C ARG A 164 -7.21 15.42 -12.07
N LEU A 165 -6.50 15.87 -13.10
CA LEU A 165 -6.60 17.24 -13.60
C LEU A 165 -7.75 17.45 -14.59
N ARG A 166 -8.10 16.44 -15.39
CA ARG A 166 -8.99 16.60 -16.55
C ARG A 166 -10.32 15.86 -16.42
N ALA A 167 -10.37 14.74 -15.70
CA ALA A 167 -11.53 13.88 -15.53
C ALA A 167 -11.52 13.15 -14.17
N PRO A 168 -11.65 13.90 -13.04
CA PRO A 168 -11.42 13.35 -11.70
C PRO A 168 -12.38 12.24 -11.30
N SER A 169 -13.59 12.20 -11.88
CA SER A 169 -14.58 11.13 -11.67
C SER A 169 -14.13 9.76 -12.17
N LEU A 170 -13.14 9.71 -13.07
CA LEU A 170 -12.58 8.49 -13.65
C LEU A 170 -11.24 8.09 -13.00
N ASN A 171 -10.81 8.78 -11.95
CA ASN A 171 -9.54 8.51 -11.28
C ASN A 171 -9.62 7.27 -10.38
N THR A 172 -8.52 6.54 -10.24
CA THR A 172 -8.44 5.22 -9.56
C THR A 172 -7.87 5.29 -8.13
N GLU A 173 -7.94 6.45 -7.47
CA GLU A 173 -7.37 6.69 -6.13
C GLU A 173 -7.85 5.73 -5.03
N GLY A 174 -9.08 5.19 -5.15
CA GLY A 174 -9.63 4.25 -4.18
C GLY A 174 -8.80 2.96 -4.03
N LEU A 175 -8.20 2.47 -5.12
CA LEU A 175 -7.37 1.26 -5.09
C LEU A 175 -6.04 1.49 -4.34
N GLU A 176 -5.48 2.69 -4.41
CA GLU A 176 -4.24 3.05 -3.73
C GLU A 176 -4.41 3.03 -2.20
N ILE A 177 -5.57 3.49 -1.72
CA ILE A 177 -5.93 3.44 -0.30
C ILE A 177 -5.98 2.00 0.20
N GLU A 178 -6.65 1.10 -0.54
CA GLU A 178 -6.75 -0.31 -0.17
C GLU A 178 -5.38 -0.98 -0.13
N ILE A 179 -4.55 -0.75 -1.17
CA ILE A 179 -3.18 -1.29 -1.23
C ILE A 179 -2.36 -0.83 -0.02
N ASN A 180 -2.42 0.46 0.32
CA ASN A 180 -1.68 1.03 1.45
C ASN A 180 -2.15 0.47 2.81
N MET A 181 -3.43 0.14 2.96
CA MET A 181 -3.92 -0.50 4.19
C MET A 181 -3.46 -1.95 4.30
N VAL A 182 -3.56 -2.73 3.22
CA VAL A 182 -3.21 -4.16 3.24
C VAL A 182 -1.70 -4.37 3.35
N ILE A 183 -0.90 -3.54 2.69
CA ILE A 183 0.56 -3.72 2.66
C ILE A 183 1.22 -3.53 4.03
N GLY A 184 0.66 -2.66 4.89
CA GLY A 184 1.14 -2.49 6.26
C GLY A 184 1.05 -3.79 7.09
N LEU A 185 0.08 -4.66 6.80
CA LEU A 185 -0.15 -5.90 7.53
C LEU A 185 0.73 -7.08 7.09
N VAL A 186 1.39 -6.99 5.93
CA VAL A 186 2.19 -8.11 5.38
C VAL A 186 3.30 -8.52 6.33
N MET A 187 4.09 -7.58 6.84
CA MET A 187 5.23 -7.89 7.70
C MET A 187 4.82 -8.43 9.08
N PRO A 188 3.87 -7.83 9.82
CA PRO A 188 3.41 -8.42 11.08
C PRO A 188 2.83 -9.82 10.86
N VAL A 189 2.01 -10.02 9.83
CA VAL A 189 1.48 -11.35 9.52
C VAL A 189 2.60 -12.34 9.19
N ALA A 190 3.68 -11.94 8.52
CA ALA A 190 4.83 -12.80 8.29
C ALA A 190 5.64 -13.07 9.57
N LEU A 191 5.83 -12.07 10.42
CA LEU A 191 6.59 -12.18 11.68
C LEU A 191 5.85 -13.03 12.72
N ALA A 192 4.52 -13.06 12.69
CA ALA A 192 3.70 -13.96 13.49
C ALA A 192 4.14 -15.43 13.38
N ALA A 193 4.71 -15.85 12.25
CA ALA A 193 5.27 -17.20 12.10
C ALA A 193 6.40 -17.46 13.10
N ALA A 194 7.31 -16.51 13.29
CA ALA A 194 8.38 -16.62 14.28
C ALA A 194 7.83 -16.63 15.70
N VAL A 195 6.78 -15.84 15.98
CA VAL A 195 6.08 -15.86 17.28
C VAL A 195 5.47 -17.23 17.55
N PHE A 196 4.77 -17.82 16.58
CA PHE A 196 4.20 -19.16 16.75
C PHE A 196 5.28 -20.22 17.01
N LEU A 197 6.41 -20.16 16.31
CA LEU A 197 7.53 -21.08 16.54
C LEU A 197 8.18 -20.89 17.92
N GLY A 198 8.20 -19.67 18.47
CA GLY A 198 8.80 -19.37 19.77
C GLY A 198 7.91 -19.67 20.98
N PHE A 199 6.59 -19.62 20.81
CA PHE A 199 5.61 -19.66 21.91
C PHE A 199 4.63 -20.84 21.87
N VAL A 200 4.36 -21.43 20.71
CA VAL A 200 3.47 -22.59 20.59
C VAL A 200 4.32 -23.87 20.59
N SER A 201 3.92 -24.86 21.37
CA SER A 201 4.60 -26.16 21.45
C SER A 201 3.99 -27.22 20.53
N GLY A 202 4.81 -28.18 20.10
CA GLY A 202 4.36 -29.33 19.30
C GLY A 202 4.10 -28.99 17.83
N TRP A 203 3.42 -29.89 17.10
CA TRP A 203 3.22 -29.74 15.65
C TRP A 203 2.38 -28.51 15.26
N LEU A 204 1.56 -28.00 16.18
CA LEU A 204 0.70 -26.84 15.96
C LEU A 204 1.50 -25.58 15.61
N CYS A 205 2.71 -25.42 16.15
CA CYS A 205 3.54 -24.24 15.85
C CYS A 205 3.93 -24.17 14.37
N PHE A 206 4.26 -25.30 13.75
CA PHE A 206 4.58 -25.38 12.33
C PHE A 206 3.37 -25.10 11.45
N VAL A 207 2.18 -25.57 11.85
CA VAL A 207 0.93 -25.31 11.11
C VAL A 207 0.56 -23.85 11.15
N LEU A 208 0.61 -23.22 12.33
CA LEU A 208 0.31 -21.79 12.48
C LEU A 208 1.36 -20.93 11.77
N ALA A 209 2.65 -21.27 11.88
CA ALA A 209 3.71 -20.57 11.18
C ALA A 209 3.57 -20.68 9.66
N GLY A 210 3.29 -21.88 9.15
CA GLY A 210 3.03 -22.11 7.73
C GLY A 210 1.80 -21.32 7.24
N ALA A 211 0.71 -21.31 8.02
CA ALA A 211 -0.50 -20.55 7.71
C ALA A 211 -0.24 -19.03 7.68
N SER A 212 0.56 -18.51 8.61
CA SER A 212 0.93 -17.09 8.67
C SER A 212 1.78 -16.67 7.47
N ILE A 213 2.80 -17.44 7.08
CA ILE A 213 3.58 -17.18 5.87
C ILE A 213 2.72 -17.30 4.60
N ALA A 214 1.84 -18.29 4.53
CA ALA A 214 0.92 -18.43 3.41
C ALA A 214 -0.04 -17.24 3.32
N ALA A 215 -0.56 -16.76 4.45
CA ALA A 215 -1.42 -15.57 4.51
C ALA A 215 -0.68 -14.31 4.06
N ALA A 216 0.55 -14.07 4.55
CA ALA A 216 1.38 -12.94 4.12
C ALA A 216 1.69 -13.00 2.62
N THR A 217 2.00 -14.19 2.11
CA THR A 217 2.23 -14.42 0.68
C THR A 217 0.98 -14.15 -0.15
N PHE A 218 -0.19 -14.59 0.32
CA PHE A 218 -1.47 -14.33 -0.32
C PHE A 218 -1.83 -12.82 -0.32
N MET A 219 -1.57 -12.11 0.78
CA MET A 219 -1.71 -10.65 0.84
C MET A 219 -0.81 -9.97 -0.20
N MET A 220 0.46 -10.39 -0.31
CA MET A 220 1.38 -9.87 -1.32
C MET A 220 0.89 -10.15 -2.74
N TYR A 221 0.39 -11.36 -3.01
CA TYR A 221 -0.24 -11.70 -4.28
C TYR A 221 -1.42 -10.77 -4.60
N ARG A 222 -2.29 -10.50 -3.62
CA ARG A 222 -3.44 -9.59 -3.77
C ARG A 222 -3.01 -8.15 -4.02
N ILE A 223 -1.97 -7.67 -3.35
CA ILE A 223 -1.40 -6.33 -3.57
C ILE A 223 -0.86 -6.20 -4.99
N VAL A 224 -0.06 -7.17 -5.44
CA VAL A 224 0.48 -7.18 -6.81
C VAL A 224 -0.63 -7.24 -7.87
N TRP A 225 -1.66 -8.04 -7.60
CA TRP A 225 -2.84 -8.11 -8.46
C TRP A 225 -3.59 -6.78 -8.52
N ALA A 226 -3.84 -6.15 -7.37
CA ALA A 226 -4.50 -4.85 -7.28
C ALA A 226 -3.70 -3.77 -8.01
N ARG A 227 -2.36 -3.74 -7.86
CA ARG A 227 -1.47 -2.81 -8.60
C ARG A 227 -1.58 -3.00 -10.11
N THR A 228 -1.69 -4.25 -10.57
CA THR A 228 -1.84 -4.58 -12.00
C THR A 228 -3.19 -4.09 -12.53
N ILE A 229 -4.28 -4.32 -11.78
CA ILE A 229 -5.61 -3.83 -12.13
C ILE A 229 -5.66 -2.31 -12.11
N GLU A 230 -5.04 -1.66 -11.13
CA GLU A 230 -4.96 -0.20 -11.06
C GLU A 230 -4.29 0.38 -12.31
N THR A 231 -3.20 -0.25 -12.79
CA THR A 231 -2.55 0.14 -14.05
C THR A 231 -3.50 0.00 -15.23
N GLU A 232 -4.18 -1.15 -15.35
CA GLU A 232 -5.13 -1.41 -16.43
C GLU A 232 -6.30 -0.42 -16.41
N GLN A 233 -6.92 -0.19 -15.26
CA GLN A 233 -8.02 0.76 -15.10
C GLN A 233 -7.57 2.20 -15.38
N ALA A 234 -6.40 2.61 -14.90
CA ALA A 234 -5.88 3.95 -15.17
C ALA A 234 -5.67 4.17 -16.66
N MET A 235 -5.13 3.18 -17.39
CA MET A 235 -4.96 3.24 -18.84
C MET A 235 -6.31 3.27 -19.57
N THR A 236 -7.22 2.37 -19.24
CA THR A 236 -8.55 2.30 -19.89
C THR A 236 -9.34 3.58 -19.65
N ASN A 237 -9.38 4.09 -18.43
CA ASN A 237 -10.08 5.33 -18.08
C ASN A 237 -9.46 6.55 -18.79
N PHE A 238 -8.13 6.58 -18.89
CA PHE A 238 -7.42 7.61 -19.65
C PHE A 238 -7.81 7.59 -21.13
N LEU A 239 -7.80 6.42 -21.77
CA LEU A 239 -8.19 6.27 -23.18
C LEU A 239 -9.67 6.63 -23.39
N PHE A 240 -10.55 6.16 -22.51
CA PHE A 240 -11.96 6.47 -22.54
C PHE A 240 -12.22 7.98 -22.44
N ALA A 241 -11.54 8.69 -21.55
CA ALA A 241 -11.66 10.14 -21.42
C ALA A 241 -11.27 10.90 -22.71
N HIS A 242 -10.37 10.35 -23.51
CA HIS A 242 -10.01 10.93 -24.82
C HIS A 242 -11.07 10.64 -25.87
N TRP A 243 -11.61 9.43 -25.92
CA TRP A 243 -12.65 9.05 -26.88
C TRP A 243 -13.96 9.82 -26.67
N GLU A 244 -14.33 10.07 -25.41
CA GLU A 244 -15.53 10.84 -25.04
C GLU A 244 -15.31 12.37 -25.11
N GLY A 245 -14.12 12.84 -25.52
CA GLY A 245 -13.83 14.27 -25.61
C GLY A 245 -13.79 14.99 -24.26
N LEU A 246 -13.71 14.27 -23.13
CA LEU A 246 -13.55 14.87 -21.81
C LEU A 246 -12.20 15.60 -21.68
N ALA A 247 -11.23 15.23 -22.51
CA ALA A 247 -9.96 15.93 -22.67
C ALA A 247 -10.11 17.40 -23.13
N THR A 248 -11.10 17.70 -23.98
CA THR A 248 -11.29 19.04 -24.58
C THR A 248 -12.31 19.89 -23.82
N ALA A 249 -13.27 19.29 -23.12
CA ALA A 249 -14.30 20.01 -22.35
C ALA A 249 -13.72 20.86 -21.20
N SER A 250 -12.62 20.42 -20.56
CA SER A 250 -11.99 21.17 -19.45
C SER A 250 -11.12 22.37 -19.88
N ALA A 251 -10.81 22.51 -21.18
CA ALA A 251 -10.09 23.68 -21.70
C ALA A 251 -11.04 24.85 -22.05
N ALA A 252 -12.35 24.61 -22.05
CA ALA A 252 -13.37 25.56 -22.51
C ALA A 252 -14.07 26.33 -21.37
N THR A 253 -13.62 26.21 -20.11
CA THR A 253 -14.11 27.03 -18.99
C THR A 253 -12.96 27.78 -18.30
N PRO A 254 -12.45 28.86 -18.90
CA PRO A 254 -11.98 30.01 -18.14
C PRO A 254 -13.20 30.89 -17.81
N SER A 255 -13.69 30.80 -16.57
CA SER A 255 -14.54 31.84 -15.98
C SER A 255 -14.02 32.19 -14.59
#